data_AF-A0A1A8C9G5-F1
#
_entry.id   AF-A0A1A8C9G5-F1
#
_cell.length_a   1.000
_cell.length_b   1.000
_cell.length_c   1.000
_cell.angle_alpha   90.00
_cell.angle_beta   90.00
_cell.angle_gamma   90.00
#
_symmetry.space_group_name_H-M   'P 1'
#
loop_
_entity.id
_entity.type
_entity.pdbx_description
1 polymer ?
#
loop_
_entity_poly.entity_id
_entity_poly.type
_entity_poly.pdbx_seq_one_letter_code
_entity_poly.pdbx_strand_id
1 'polypeptide(L)' 'CPRENAEAAFVVCGTVYVVYNTRLASRSRVQCVFDVNDKMISEEAPLLYFPRRYGAHASLKYNPEEKQLYGWDD' A
#
# COMPACT_ATOMS: atom_id res chain seq x y z
N CYS A 1 -3.43 -11.17 -3.23
CA CYS A 1 -4.06 -9.89 -2.82
C CYS A 1 -5.44 -9.76 -3.46
N PRO A 2 -6.54 -9.75 -2.69
CA PRO A 2 -7.87 -9.51 -3.24
C PRO A 2 -8.01 -8.08 -3.78
N ARG A 3 -8.64 -7.91 -4.93
CA ARG A 3 -8.95 -6.58 -5.49
C ARG A 3 -10.05 -5.88 -4.70
N GLU A 4 -10.95 -6.64 -4.10
CA GLU A 4 -12.05 -6.10 -3.31
C GLU A 4 -11.51 -5.30 -2.11
N ASN A 5 -11.99 -4.07 -1.94
CA ASN A 5 -11.55 -3.10 -0.92
C ASN A 5 -10.07 -2.68 -0.98
N ALA A 6 -9.34 -3.06 -2.03
CA ALA A 6 -8.04 -2.46 -2.31
C ALA A 6 -8.25 -0.98 -2.62
N GLU A 7 -7.54 -0.14 -1.89
CA GLU A 7 -7.59 1.32 -2.03
C GLU A 7 -6.59 1.78 -3.09
N ALA A 8 -5.35 1.31 -3.00
CA ALA A 8 -4.26 1.65 -3.90
C ALA A 8 -3.17 0.57 -3.85
N ALA A 9 -2.18 0.68 -4.73
CA ALA A 9 -0.98 -0.15 -4.70
C ALA A 9 0.24 0.62 -5.22
N PHE A 10 1.44 0.23 -4.77
CA PHE A 10 2.70 0.75 -5.27
C PHE A 10 3.76 -0.37 -5.31
N VAL A 11 4.86 -0.13 -6.03
CA VAL A 11 5.93 -1.13 -6.22
C VAL A 11 7.24 -0.60 -5.64
N VAL A 12 7.93 -1.44 -4.87
CA VAL A 12 9.29 -1.18 -4.37
C VAL A 12 10.13 -2.43 -4.59
N CYS A 13 11.26 -2.31 -5.28
CA CYS A 13 12.22 -3.40 -5.48
C CYS A 13 11.64 -4.71 -6.07
N GLY A 14 10.57 -4.63 -6.87
CA GLY A 14 9.90 -5.81 -7.44
C GLY A 14 8.80 -6.41 -6.55
N THR A 15 8.53 -5.81 -5.40
CA THR A 15 7.41 -6.19 -4.53
C THR A 15 6.25 -5.20 -4.70
N VAL A 16 5.06 -5.71 -4.99
CA VAL A 16 3.81 -4.96 -5.00
C VAL A 16 3.28 -4.89 -3.57
N TYR A 17 3.05 -3.68 -3.06
CA TYR A 17 2.43 -3.42 -1.77
C TYR A 17 1.00 -2.94 -1.99
N VAL A 18 0.02 -3.70 -1.50
CA VAL A 18 -1.40 -3.39 -1.68
C VAL A 18 -1.96 -2.78 -0.39
N VAL A 19 -2.52 -1.59 -0.54
CA VAL A 19 -3.09 -0.78 0.53
C VAL A 19 -4.59 -1.02 0.59
N TYR A 20 -5.08 -1.26 1.80
CA TYR A 20 -6.48 -1.51 2.08
C TYR A 20 -6.95 -0.57 3.18
N ASN A 21 -8.22 -0.18 3.09
CA ASN A 21 -8.90 0.65 4.07
C ASN A 21 -10.33 0.12 4.26
N THR A 22 -10.75 -0.04 5.52
CA THR A 22 -12.14 -0.37 5.82
C THR A 22 -12.98 0.90 5.83
N ARG A 23 -14.20 0.87 5.30
CA ARG A 23 -15.09 2.04 5.29
C ARG A 23 -15.38 2.52 6.72
N LEU A 24 -15.49 3.85 6.88
CA LEU A 24 -15.67 4.64 8.11
C LEU A 24 -14.47 4.61 9.10
N ALA A 25 -13.82 5.78 9.25
CA ALA A 25 -12.87 6.13 10.31
C ALA A 25 -11.63 5.23 10.50
N SER A 26 -11.20 4.47 9.49
CA SER A 26 -10.02 3.60 9.57
C SER A 26 -8.74 4.26 9.04
N ARG A 27 -7.59 3.63 9.30
CA ARG A 27 -6.30 4.01 8.72
C ARG A 27 -5.96 3.04 7.60
N SER A 28 -5.70 3.56 6.41
CA SER A 28 -5.13 2.81 5.30
C SER A 28 -3.85 2.11 5.76
N ARG A 29 -3.69 0.85 5.35
CA ARG A 29 -2.50 0.06 5.68
C ARG A 29 -2.19 -0.93 4.58
N VAL A 30 -0.92 -1.32 4.49
CA VAL A 30 -0.53 -2.48 3.68
C VAL A 30 -1.05 -3.74 4.39
N GLN A 31 -1.82 -4.56 3.67
CA GLN A 31 -2.31 -5.86 4.19
C GLN A 31 -1.90 -7.04 3.31
N CYS A 32 -1.41 -6.77 2.11
CA CYS A 32 -0.96 -7.81 1.21
C CYS A 32 0.24 -7.30 0.44
N VAL A 33 1.25 -8.17 0.29
CA VAL A 33 2.38 -7.95 -0.59
C VAL A 33 2.50 -9.10 -1.58
N PHE A 34 3.03 -8.80 -2.75
CA PHE A 34 3.37 -9.79 -3.76
C PHE A 34 4.78 -9.51 -4.26
N ASP A 35 5.74 -10.35 -3.89
CA ASP A 35 7.12 -10.29 -4.39
C ASP A 35 7.28 -11.20 -5.61
N VAL A 36 7.67 -10.63 -6.75
CA VAL A 36 7.91 -11.39 -7.98
C VAL A 36 9.06 -12.40 -7.88
N ASN A 37 9.93 -12.25 -6.88
CA ASN A 37 11.05 -13.15 -6.62
C ASN A 37 10.74 -14.20 -5.56
N ASP A 38 9.52 -14.18 -5.00
CA ASP A 38 9.06 -15.12 -3.96
C ASP A 38 9.95 -15.16 -2.71
N LYS A 39 10.61 -14.03 -2.38
CA LYS A 39 11.45 -13.90 -1.18
C LYS A 39 10.68 -13.42 0.05
N MET A 40 9.44 -12.99 -0.12
CA MET A 40 8.63 -12.38 0.93
C MET A 40 7.14 -12.73 0.74
N ILE A 41 6.55 -13.35 1.75
CA ILE A 41 5.11 -13.64 1.81
C ILE A 41 4.37 -12.58 2.62
N SER A 42 3.05 -12.48 2.41
CA SER A 42 2.22 -11.43 3.02
C SER A 42 2.22 -11.46 4.55
N GLU A 43 2.29 -12.65 5.14
CA GLU A 43 2.26 -12.90 6.57
C GLU A 43 3.53 -12.43 7.29
N GLU A 44 4.64 -12.34 6.57
CA GLU A 44 5.94 -11.89 7.07
C GLU A 44 6.16 -10.38 6.84
N ALA A 45 5.25 -9.74 6.10
CA ALA A 45 5.35 -8.33 5.77
C ALA A 45 5.04 -7.43 6.97
N PRO A 46 5.84 -6.37 7.19
CA PRO A 46 5.55 -5.42 8.25
C PRO A 46 4.20 -4.75 8.00
N LEU A 47 3.38 -4.68 9.05
CA LEU A 47 2.13 -3.92 9.04
C LEU A 47 2.43 -2.42 8.97
N LEU A 48 2.39 -1.85 7.76
CA LEU A 48 2.65 -0.44 7.51
C LEU A 48 1.34 0.34 7.48
N TYR A 49 1.19 1.29 8.40
CA TYR A 49 0.06 2.21 8.45
C TYR A 49 0.40 3.53 7.77
N PHE A 50 -0.54 4.05 6.99
CA PHE A 50 -0.48 5.39 6.46
C PHE A 50 -0.98 6.39 7.52
N PRO A 51 -0.50 7.65 7.49
CA PRO A 51 -1.09 8.73 8.28
C PRO A 51 -2.59 8.81 8.03
N ARG A 52 -3.36 9.08 9.09
CA ARG A 52 -4.82 9.22 8.97
C ARG A 52 -5.15 10.46 8.15
N ARG A 53 -5.97 10.30 7.10
CA ARG A 53 -6.43 11.39 6.24
C ARG A 53 -7.95 11.40 6.11
N TYR A 54 -8.51 12.53 5.69
CA TYR A 54 -9.92 12.64 5.32
C TYR A 54 -10.04 12.29 3.83
N GLY A 55 -10.31 11.02 3.51
CA GLY A 55 -10.42 10.58 2.12
C GLY A 55 -9.70 9.25 1.86
N ALA A 56 -9.81 8.78 0.62
CA ALA A 56 -9.07 7.63 0.11
C ALA A 56 -7.95 8.11 -0.82
N HIS A 57 -6.87 7.34 -0.92
CA HIS A 57 -5.80 7.63 -1.87
C HIS A 57 -6.32 7.38 -3.29
N ALA A 58 -6.28 8.40 -4.14
CA ALA A 58 -6.56 8.27 -5.56
C ALA A 58 -5.34 7.70 -6.31
N SER A 59 -4.10 7.96 -5.84
CA SER A 59 -2.88 7.35 -6.38
C SER A 59 -1.77 7.28 -5.34
N LEU A 60 -0.94 6.23 -5.40
CA LEU A 60 0.31 6.09 -4.66
C LEU A 60 1.45 5.73 -5.63
N LYS A 61 2.57 6.44 -5.58
CA LYS A 61 3.75 6.18 -6.42
C LYS A 61 5.04 6.30 -5.64
N TYR A 62 5.86 5.25 -5.71
CA TYR A 62 7.18 5.25 -5.12
C TYR A 62 8.20 5.88 -6.07
N ASN A 63 9.00 6.83 -5.56
CA ASN A 63 10.17 7.37 -6.24
C ASN A 63 11.44 6.67 -5.70
N PRO A 64 12.16 5.88 -6.53
CA PRO A 64 13.35 5.17 -6.09
C PRO A 64 14.56 6.07 -5.84
N GLU A 65 14.66 7.24 -6.49
CA GLU A 65 15.77 8.17 -6.30
C GLU A 65 15.69 8.85 -4.93
N GLU A 66 14.51 9.36 -4.58
CA GLU A 66 14.26 10.05 -3.31
C GLU A 66 13.92 9.10 -2.16
N LYS A 67 13.61 7.84 -2.47
CA LYS A 67 13.14 6.82 -1.53
C LYS A 67 11.88 7.27 -0.77
N GLN A 68 10.99 7.98 -1.47
CA GLN A 68 9.75 8.52 -0.92
C GLN A 68 8.52 7.94 -1.63
N LEU A 69 7.40 7.90 -0.91
CA LEU A 69 6.10 7.54 -1.44
C LEU A 69 5.25 8.80 -1.60
N TYR A 70 4.84 9.10 -2.83
CA TYR A 70 3.97 10.22 -3.17
C TYR A 70 2.54 9.74 -3.25
N GLY A 71 1.65 10.42 -2.52
CA GLY A 71 0.21 10.19 -2.56
C GLY A 71 -0.53 11.37 -3.17
N TRP A 72 -1.54 11.07 -3.97
CA TRP A 72 -2.56 12.03 -4.36
C TRP A 72 -3.89 11.57 -3.76
N ASP A 73 -4.52 12.47 -3.01
CA ASP A 73 -5.80 12.25 -2.33
C ASP A 73 -6.90 13.03 -3.08
N ASP A 74 -8.16 12.76 -2.76
CA ASP A 74 -9.34 13.48 -3.28
C ASP A 74 -9.43 14.92 -2.71
#